data_AF-A0A660RXV4-F1
#
_entry.id   AF-A0A660RXV4-F1
#
_cell.length_a   1.000
_cell.length_b   1.000
_cell.length_c   1.000
_cell.angle_alpha   90.00
_cell.angle_beta   90.00
_cell.angle_gamma   90.00
#
_symmetry.space_group_name_H-M   'P 1'
#
loop_
_entity.id
_entity.type
_entity.pdbx_description
1 polymer ?
#
loop_
_entity_poly.entity_id
_entity_poly.type
_entity_poly.pdbx_seq_one_letter_code
_entity_poly.pdbx_strand_id
1 'polypeptide(L)' 'MRIGENSFLKRDNYLTFLEYPQEVRKHIYSTNAVESINFGLERMVTELEGYFPSQRSLEINVFIQISNLQDRWWRKQCLL' A
#
# COMPACT_ATOMS: atom_id res chain seq x y z
N MET A 1 -24.98 -1.49 -18.70
CA MET A 1 -24.09 -1.32 -17.53
C MET A 1 -24.57 -0.08 -16.79
N ARG A 2 -25.25 -0.23 -15.63
CA ARG A 2 -25.88 0.89 -14.90
C ARG A 2 -24.82 1.68 -14.12
N ILE A 3 -24.41 2.80 -14.69
CA ILE A 3 -23.57 3.82 -14.03
C ILE A 3 -24.53 4.73 -13.25
N GLY A 4 -24.90 4.39 -12.02
CA GLY A 4 -25.84 5.26 -11.29
C GLY A 4 -26.11 4.94 -9.82
N GLU A 5 -26.03 3.68 -9.39
CA GLU A 5 -26.42 3.29 -8.02
C GLU A 5 -25.24 3.13 -7.05
N ASN A 6 -24.00 3.21 -7.54
CA ASN A 6 -22.79 2.88 -6.76
C ASN A 6 -22.25 4.04 -5.91
N SER A 7 -22.69 5.29 -6.12
CA SER A 7 -22.09 6.46 -5.48
C SER A 7 -22.47 6.60 -4.00
N PHE A 8 -23.70 6.22 -3.64
CA PHE A 8 -24.18 6.31 -2.26
C PHE A 8 -23.60 5.21 -1.37
N LEU A 9 -23.55 3.96 -1.86
CA LEU A 9 -22.88 2.85 -1.16
C LEU A 9 -21.38 3.12 -0.94
N LYS A 10 -20.72 3.78 -1.91
CA LYS A 10 -19.33 4.22 -1.75
C LYS A 10 -19.15 5.24 -0.63
N ARG A 11 -20.14 6.11 -0.43
CA ARG A 11 -20.09 7.20 0.54
C ARG A 11 -20.14 6.68 1.96
N ASP A 12 -21.01 5.71 2.23
CA ASP A 12 -21.13 5.12 3.57
C ASP A 12 -19.86 4.34 3.93
N ASN A 13 -19.31 3.55 2.99
CA ASN A 13 -18.04 2.84 3.17
C ASN A 13 -16.84 3.79 3.38
N TYR A 14 -16.90 5.01 2.82
CA TYR A 14 -15.84 6.00 2.98
C TYR A 14 -15.84 6.63 4.37
N LEU A 15 -16.97 6.65 5.10
CA LEU A 15 -17.06 7.28 6.41
C LEU A 15 -16.84 6.30 7.57
N THR A 16 -16.87 4.98 7.33
CA THR A 16 -16.69 3.94 8.35
C THR A 16 -15.40 4.10 9.15
N PHE A 17 -14.34 4.68 8.59
CA PHE A 17 -13.09 4.88 9.33
C PHE A 17 -13.21 5.88 10.50
N LEU A 18 -14.26 6.70 10.53
CA LEU A 18 -14.53 7.65 11.63
C LEU A 18 -14.90 6.95 12.94
N GLU A 19 -15.38 5.71 12.87
CA GLU A 19 -15.75 4.89 14.03
C GLU A 19 -14.51 4.43 14.84
N TYR A 20 -13.31 4.47 14.25
CA TYR A 20 -12.09 4.11 14.94
C TYR A 20 -11.59 5.22 15.88
N PRO A 21 -10.83 4.87 16.94
CA PRO A 21 -10.17 5.83 17.81
C PRO A 21 -9.29 6.81 17.01
N GLN A 22 -9.17 8.05 17.51
CA GLN A 22 -8.42 9.13 16.87
C GLN A 22 -6.97 8.72 16.53
N GLU A 23 -6.34 7.91 17.38
CA GLU A 23 -4.97 7.42 17.23
C GLU A 23 -4.80 6.50 16.02
N VAL A 24 -5.81 5.68 15.74
CA VAL A 24 -5.81 4.74 14.61
C VAL A 24 -6.16 5.45 13.31
N ARG A 25 -7.06 6.45 13.35
CA ARG A 25 -7.45 7.22 12.16
C ARG A 25 -6.25 7.82 11.43
N LYS A 26 -5.23 8.27 12.18
CA LYS A 26 -3.97 8.79 11.60
C LYS A 26 -3.27 7.80 10.68
N HIS A 27 -3.31 6.53 11.04
CA HIS A 27 -2.69 5.46 10.27
C HIS A 27 -3.56 5.01 9.10
N ILE A 28 -4.90 5.13 9.22
CA ILE A 28 -5.85 4.77 8.17
C ILE A 28 -5.88 5.80 7.03
N TYR A 29 -5.89 7.11 7.34
CA TYR A 29 -5.92 8.13 6.29
C TYR A 29 -4.56 8.32 5.61
N SER A 30 -3.47 7.86 6.24
CA SER A 30 -2.12 8.00 5.69
C SER A 30 -1.90 6.98 4.57
N THR A 31 -1.57 7.48 3.39
CA THR A 31 -1.20 6.68 2.22
C THR A 31 0.27 6.28 2.21
N ASN A 32 1.07 6.71 3.20
CA ASN A 32 2.52 6.46 3.25
C ASN A 32 2.89 4.98 3.09
N ALA A 33 2.11 4.06 3.68
CA ALA A 33 2.38 2.63 3.60
C ALA A 33 2.20 2.10 2.17
N VAL A 34 1.07 2.41 1.53
CA VAL A 34 0.78 1.97 0.16
C VAL A 34 1.67 2.69 -0.87
N GLU A 35 1.95 3.98 -0.67
CA GLU A 35 2.89 4.75 -1.49
C GLU A 35 4.30 4.19 -1.41
N SER A 36 4.76 3.81 -0.21
CA SER A 36 6.09 3.22 -0.05
C SER A 36 6.23 1.87 -0.75
N ILE A 37 5.16 1.07 -0.83
CA ILE A 37 5.13 -0.18 -1.58
C ILE A 37 5.16 0.12 -3.08
N ASN A 38 4.26 1.00 -3.56
CA ASN A 38 4.18 1.38 -4.97
C ASN A 38 5.49 1.97 -5.47
N PHE A 39 6.13 2.84 -4.69
CA PHE A 39 7.44 3.40 -5.02
C PHE A 39 8.51 2.31 -5.19
N GLY A 40 8.50 1.29 -4.33
CA GLY A 40 9.39 0.14 -4.46
C GLY A 40 9.18 -0.62 -5.77
N LEU A 41 7.93 -0.82 -6.17
CA LEU A 41 7.58 -1.50 -7.42
C LEU A 41 7.97 -0.67 -8.65
N GLU A 42 7.64 0.61 -8.68
CA GLU A 42 8.00 1.55 -9.76
C GLU A 42 9.51 1.63 -9.96
N ARG A 43 10.27 1.68 -8.86
CA ARG A 43 11.73 1.63 -8.92
C ARG A 43 12.21 0.35 -9.59
N MET A 44 11.64 -0.81 -9.26
CA MET A 44 12.06 -2.07 -9.88
C MET A 44 11.71 -2.13 -11.37
N VAL A 45 10.54 -1.62 -11.76
CA VAL A 45 10.17 -1.51 -13.18
C VAL A 45 11.19 -0.64 -13.92
N THR A 46 11.63 0.46 -13.29
CA THR A 46 12.66 1.35 -13.87
C THR A 46 14.01 0.65 -14.01
N GLU A 47 14.44 -0.12 -13.01
CA GLU A 47 15.71 -0.87 -13.02
C GLU A 47 15.70 -2.06 -14.00
N LEU A 48 14.51 -2.62 -14.29
CA LEU A 48 14.32 -3.72 -15.25
C LEU A 48 13.96 -3.22 -16.66
N GLU A 49 14.14 -1.93 -16.94
CA GLU A 49 13.87 -1.31 -18.25
C GLU A 49 12.41 -1.50 -18.73
N GLY A 50 11.47 -1.58 -17.80
CA GLY A 50 10.03 -1.54 -18.09
C GLY A 50 9.32 -2.89 -18.22
N TYR A 51 10.01 -4.03 -18.04
CA TYR A 51 9.32 -5.33 -18.07
C TYR A 51 9.86 -6.34 -17.06
N PHE A 52 8.97 -7.22 -16.58
CA PHE A 52 9.36 -8.39 -15.80
C PHE A 52 9.53 -9.60 -16.71
N PRO A 53 10.61 -10.39 -16.56
CA PRO A 53 10.88 -11.52 -17.44
C PRO A 53 9.88 -12.69 -17.25
N SER A 54 9.20 -12.76 -16.10
CA SER A 54 8.10 -13.70 -15.85
C SER A 54 7.22 -13.24 -14.69
N GLN A 55 6.02 -13.80 -14.57
CA GLN A 55 5.14 -13.58 -13.40
C GLN A 55 5.81 -14.02 -12.09
N ARG A 56 6.54 -15.12 -12.10
CA ARG A 56 7.28 -15.60 -10.92
C ARG A 56 8.34 -14.60 -10.47
N SER A 57 9.01 -13.93 -11.42
CA SER A 57 9.96 -12.87 -11.11
C SER A 57 9.26 -11.69 -10.44
N LEU A 58 8.07 -11.30 -10.90
CA LEU A 58 7.25 -10.27 -10.25
C LEU A 58 6.88 -10.66 -8.80
N GLU A 59 6.41 -11.89 -8.59
CA GLU A 59 6.01 -12.38 -7.26
C GLU A 59 7.18 -12.36 -6.26
N ILE A 60 8.36 -12.83 -6.69
CA ILE A 60 9.59 -12.79 -5.89
C ILE A 60 9.97 -11.35 -5.56
N ASN A 61 9.86 -10.44 -6.53
CA ASN A 61 10.16 -9.03 -6.33
C ASN A 61 9.24 -8.37 -5.30
N VAL A 62 7.93 -8.61 -5.40
CA VAL A 62 6.93 -8.13 -4.41
C VAL A 62 7.28 -8.66 -3.01
N PHE A 63 7.61 -9.96 -2.91
CA PHE A 63 8.01 -10.57 -1.64
C PHE A 63 9.25 -9.88 -1.04
N ILE A 64 10.29 -9.64 -1.85
CA ILE A 64 11.51 -8.95 -1.41
C ILE A 64 11.19 -7.54 -0.91
N GLN A 65 10.33 -6.79 -1.60
CA GLN A 65 9.95 -5.43 -1.18
C GLN A 65 9.23 -5.42 0.17
N ILE A 66 8.27 -6.33 0.36
CA ILE A 66 7.55 -6.46 1.63
C ILE A 66 8.52 -6.86 2.74
N SER A 67 9.42 -7.82 2.49
CA SER A 67 10.44 -8.22 3.45
C SER A 67 11.37 -7.07 3.84
N ASN A 68 11.80 -6.25 2.87
CA ASN A 68 12.65 -5.08 3.12
C ASN A 68 11.90 -3.98 3.89
N LEU A 69 10.63 -3.77 3.59
CA LEU A 69 9.77 -2.85 4.33
C LEU A 69 9.60 -3.28 5.78
N GLN A 70 9.31 -4.57 5.98
CA GLN A 70 9.20 -5.18 7.30
C GLN A 70 10.49 -4.98 8.11
N ASP A 71 11.65 -5.29 7.52
CA ASP A 71 12.94 -5.11 8.18
C ASP A 71 13.22 -3.63 8.51
N ARG A 72 12.87 -2.69 7.63
CA ARG A 72 12.96 -1.23 7.91
C ARG A 72 12.04 -0.80 9.05
N TRP A 73 10.82 -1.31 9.10
CA TRP A 73 9.88 -1.02 10.17
C TRP A 73 10.39 -1.57 11.50
N TRP A 74 11.04 -2.73 11.51
CA TRP A 74 11.55 -3.37 12.73
C TRP A 74 12.86 -2.72 13.19
N ARG A 75 13.68 -2.23 12.24
CA ARG A 75 14.88 -1.42 12.51
C ARG A 75 14.59 0.00 12.96
N LYS A 76 13.39 0.53 12.70
CA LYS A 76 12.88 1.69 13.45
C LYS A 76 12.59 1.22 14.88
N GLN A 77 13.66 1.06 15.66
CA GLN A 77 13.59 1.10 17.11
C GLN A 77 12.75 2.33 17.45
N CYS A 78 11.65 2.13 18.17
CA CYS A 78 11.04 3.21 18.92
C CYS A 78 12.18 3.87 19.71
N LEU A 79 12.60 5.08 19.31
CA LEU A 79 13.16 6.02 20.25
C LEU A 79 11.98 6.43 21.14
N LEU A 80 11.68 5.57 22.12
CA LEU A 80 11.08 5.93 23.40
C LEU A 80 12.23 6.01 24.40
#